data_AF-A0A522MEJ3-F1
#
_entry.id   AF-A0A522MEJ3-F1
#
_cell.length_a   1.000
_cell.length_b   1.000
_cell.length_c   1.000
_cell.angle_alpha   90.00
_cell.angle_beta   90.00
_cell.angle_gamma   90.00
#
_symmetry.space_group_name_H-M   'P 1'
#
loop_
_entity.id
_entity.type
_entity.pdbx_description
1 polymer ?
#
loop_
_entity_poly.entity_id
_entity_poly.type
_entity_poly.pdbx_seq_one_letter_code
_entity_poly.pdbx_strand_id
1 'polypeptide(L)'
;GDLVYDTSRPLESLAEVSALAAQRGLSNQFFAHERLAKQIKDYDVDGVVFHGIKSCRFVSSGMADTRDYLNKRMKVPSLYIESDLIDPRYWSDAQIKNRVDAFFESLNQRGGPVLHSGKVTATAIGSQA
;
A
#
# COMPACT_ATOMS: atom_id res chain seq x y z
N GLY A 1 -12.31 14.30 -10.24
CA GLY A 1 -12.16 14.87 -11.59
C GLY A 1 -11.60 13.77 -12.47
N ASP A 2 -12.46 13.18 -13.26
CA ASP A 2 -12.10 12.06 -14.15
C ASP A 2 -11.11 12.55 -15.21
N LEU A 3 -10.11 11.73 -15.53
CA LEU A 3 -9.09 12.01 -16.55
C LEU A 3 -9.70 11.73 -17.93
N VAL A 4 -10.56 12.63 -18.40
CA VAL A 4 -11.26 12.50 -19.69
C VAL A 4 -10.62 13.42 -20.71
N TYR A 5 -10.32 12.88 -21.89
CA TYR A 5 -9.83 13.68 -23.01
C TYR A 5 -10.97 14.42 -23.71
N ASP A 6 -10.82 15.72 -23.91
CA ASP A 6 -11.69 16.58 -24.71
C ASP A 6 -11.20 16.64 -26.15
N THR A 7 -11.97 16.05 -27.05
CA THR A 7 -11.63 15.97 -28.48
C THR A 7 -11.85 17.28 -29.22
N SER A 8 -12.54 18.26 -28.63
CA SER A 8 -12.71 19.60 -29.21
C SER A 8 -11.44 20.46 -29.08
N ARG A 9 -10.55 20.11 -28.14
CA ARG A 9 -9.25 20.76 -27.89
C ARG A 9 -8.14 19.72 -27.71
N PRO A 10 -7.81 18.96 -28.75
CA PRO A 10 -7.12 17.69 -28.61
C PRO A 10 -5.70 17.82 -28.04
N LEU A 11 -4.95 18.86 -28.41
CA LEU A 11 -3.56 19.03 -27.94
C LEU A 11 -3.51 19.54 -26.50
N GLU A 12 -4.35 20.51 -26.16
CA GLU A 12 -4.44 21.07 -24.80
C GLU A 12 -4.98 20.03 -23.83
N SER A 13 -6.03 19.30 -24.21
CA SER A 13 -6.58 18.25 -23.36
C SER A 13 -5.59 17.11 -23.15
N LEU A 14 -4.86 16.70 -24.20
CA LEU A 14 -3.79 15.72 -24.06
C LEU A 14 -2.71 16.18 -23.07
N ALA A 15 -2.26 17.43 -23.19
CA ALA A 15 -1.25 17.99 -22.31
C ALA A 15 -1.72 18.04 -20.85
N GLU A 16 -2.94 18.51 -20.62
CA GLU A 16 -3.55 18.60 -19.28
C GLU A 16 -3.71 17.22 -18.64
N VAL A 17 -4.35 16.27 -19.35
CA VAL A 17 -4.57 14.92 -18.84
C VAL A 17 -3.24 14.22 -18.59
N SER A 18 -2.25 14.38 -19.48
CA SER A 18 -0.91 13.79 -19.28
C SER A 18 -0.21 14.34 -18.05
N ALA A 19 -0.26 15.66 -17.83
CA ALA A 19 0.35 16.30 -16.66
C ALA A 19 -0.34 15.86 -15.36
N LEU A 20 -1.68 15.81 -15.34
CA LEU A 20 -2.44 15.33 -14.19
C LEU A 20 -2.21 13.84 -13.92
N ALA A 21 -2.17 13.01 -14.96
CA ALA A 21 -1.89 11.58 -14.83
C ALA A 21 -0.47 11.35 -14.30
N ALA A 22 0.53 12.08 -14.81
CA ALA A 22 1.90 12.02 -14.31
C ALA A 22 1.99 12.44 -12.84
N GLN A 23 1.36 13.56 -12.46
CA GLN A 23 1.32 14.04 -11.08
C GLN A 23 0.66 13.03 -10.14
N ARG A 24 -0.46 12.44 -10.53
CA ARG A 24 -1.15 11.39 -9.77
C ARG A 24 -0.31 10.12 -9.67
N GLY A 25 0.31 9.67 -10.76
CA GLY A 25 1.17 8.49 -10.81
C GLY A 25 2.38 8.64 -9.88
N LEU A 26 3.07 9.78 -9.96
CA LEU A 26 4.19 10.12 -9.07
C LEU A 26 3.75 10.15 -7.61
N SER A 27 2.64 10.85 -7.32
CA SER A 27 2.12 10.95 -5.95
C SER A 27 1.76 9.58 -5.39
N ASN A 28 1.12 8.73 -6.20
CA ASN A 28 0.74 7.38 -5.81
C ASN A 28 1.94 6.46 -5.55
N GLN A 29 3.05 6.68 -6.25
CA GLN A 29 4.25 5.84 -6.13
C GLN A 29 5.14 6.25 -4.95
N PHE A 30 5.36 7.55 -4.77
CA PHE A 30 6.25 8.07 -3.73
C PHE A 30 5.54 8.32 -2.40
N PHE A 31 4.23 8.62 -2.42
CA PHE A 31 3.47 9.02 -1.23
C PHE A 31 2.24 8.13 -1.00
N ALA A 32 2.42 6.82 -1.20
CA ALA A 32 1.35 5.82 -1.05
C ALA A 32 0.83 5.63 0.39
N HIS A 33 1.51 6.17 1.39
CA HIS A 33 1.33 5.84 2.81
C HIS A 33 -0.09 6.11 3.35
N GLU A 34 -0.67 7.30 3.12
CA GLU A 34 -2.04 7.61 3.58
C GLU A 34 -3.09 6.74 2.85
N ARG A 35 -2.91 6.54 1.54
CA ARG A 35 -3.81 5.71 0.73
C ARG A 35 -3.78 4.26 1.21
N LEU A 36 -2.60 3.68 1.39
CA LEU A 36 -2.47 2.31 1.89
C LEU A 36 -2.97 2.20 3.33
N ALA A 37 -2.75 3.20 4.18
CA ALA A 37 -3.28 3.21 5.54
C ALA A 37 -4.82 3.17 5.55
N LYS A 38 -5.46 3.91 4.64
CA LYS A 38 -6.91 3.84 4.45
C LYS A 38 -7.35 2.45 3.96
N GLN A 39 -6.71 1.93 2.91
CA GLN A 39 -7.06 0.62 2.34
C GLN A 39 -6.90 -0.52 3.34
N ILE A 40 -5.86 -0.49 4.17
CA ILE A 40 -5.67 -1.49 5.23
C ILE A 40 -6.86 -1.54 6.18
N LYS A 41 -7.43 -0.37 6.53
CA LYS A 41 -8.62 -0.29 7.39
C LYS A 41 -9.88 -0.71 6.65
N ASP A 42 -10.06 -0.22 5.43
CA ASP A 42 -11.27 -0.47 4.63
C ASP A 42 -11.43 -1.97 4.30
N TYR A 43 -10.33 -2.69 4.13
CA TYR A 43 -10.31 -4.10 3.72
C TYR A 43 -9.90 -5.07 4.84
N ASP A 44 -9.80 -4.59 6.10
CA ASP A 44 -9.41 -5.38 7.27
C ASP A 44 -8.14 -6.21 7.06
N VAL A 45 -7.08 -5.53 6.58
CA VAL A 45 -5.85 -6.18 6.12
C VAL A 45 -4.98 -6.61 7.32
N ASP A 46 -4.68 -7.91 7.41
CA ASP A 46 -3.79 -8.49 8.43
C ASP A 46 -2.31 -8.14 8.26
N GLY A 47 -1.87 -7.90 7.02
CA GLY A 47 -0.47 -7.65 6.70
C GLY A 47 -0.25 -7.19 5.26
N VAL A 48 0.89 -6.54 5.00
CA VAL A 48 1.22 -5.97 3.69
C VAL A 48 2.49 -6.59 3.12
N VAL A 49 2.44 -7.04 1.88
CA VAL A 49 3.62 -7.49 1.12
C VAL A 49 4.06 -6.39 0.17
N PHE A 50 5.29 -5.90 0.34
CA PHE A 50 5.97 -4.99 -0.55
C PHE A 50 6.87 -5.78 -1.49
N HIS A 51 6.69 -5.61 -2.79
CA HIS A 51 7.56 -6.22 -3.80
C HIS A 51 8.43 -5.15 -4.45
N GLY A 52 9.68 -5.08 -4.01
CA GLY A 52 10.71 -4.27 -4.62
C GLY A 52 11.21 -4.91 -5.90
N ILE A 53 11.03 -4.23 -7.02
CA ILE A 53 11.62 -4.60 -8.31
C ILE A 53 12.97 -3.90 -8.43
N LYS A 54 14.05 -4.68 -8.52
CA LYS A 54 15.41 -4.14 -8.51
C LYS A 54 15.71 -3.22 -9.70
N SER A 55 15.26 -3.59 -10.90
CA SER A 55 15.42 -2.76 -12.11
C SER A 55 14.52 -1.52 -12.13
N CYS A 56 13.36 -1.54 -11.47
CA CYS A 56 12.41 -0.44 -11.49
C CYS A 56 12.50 0.42 -10.22
N ARG A 57 13.54 1.26 -10.16
CA ARG A 57 13.75 2.17 -9.03
C ARG A 57 12.56 3.11 -8.81
N PHE A 58 11.88 3.51 -9.87
CA PHE A 58 10.66 4.31 -9.78
C PHE A 58 9.60 3.66 -8.89
N VAL A 59 9.35 2.36 -9.10
CA VAL A 59 8.35 1.62 -8.32
C VAL A 59 8.83 1.36 -6.89
N SER A 60 10.08 0.97 -6.73
CA SER A 60 10.60 0.48 -5.45
C SER A 60 10.97 1.58 -4.45
N SER A 61 11.29 2.80 -4.92
CA SER A 61 11.90 3.84 -4.06
C SER A 61 11.00 4.29 -2.90
N GLY A 62 9.68 4.43 -3.11
CA GLY A 62 8.75 4.89 -2.07
C GLY A 62 8.33 3.81 -1.06
N MET A 63 8.69 2.55 -1.30
CA MET A 63 8.19 1.43 -0.50
C MET A 63 8.79 1.37 0.90
N ALA A 64 10.08 1.69 1.06
CA ALA A 64 10.75 1.66 2.35
C ALA A 64 10.14 2.67 3.33
N ASP A 65 9.97 3.91 2.88
CA ASP A 65 9.35 4.99 3.67
C ASP A 65 7.89 4.67 4.00
N THR A 66 7.15 4.15 3.02
CA THR A 66 5.75 3.76 3.22
C THR A 66 5.63 2.62 4.23
N ARG A 67 6.49 1.61 4.15
CA ARG A 67 6.53 0.49 5.10
C ARG A 67 6.85 0.98 6.52
N ASP A 68 7.82 1.87 6.66
CA ASP A 68 8.19 2.46 7.96
C ASP A 68 7.02 3.27 8.56
N TYR A 69 6.36 4.10 7.77
CA TYR A 69 5.16 4.84 8.18
C TYR A 69 4.07 3.90 8.71
N LEU A 70 3.72 2.86 7.95
CA LEU A 70 2.65 1.93 8.32
C LEU A 70 3.01 1.12 9.58
N ASN A 71 4.26 0.70 9.71
CA ASN A 71 4.75 0.01 10.90
C ASN A 71 4.65 0.90 12.14
N LYS A 72 5.13 2.14 12.05
CA LYS A 72 5.12 3.09 13.17
C LYS A 72 3.69 3.43 13.61
N ARG A 73 2.80 3.69 12.67
CA ARG A 73 1.47 4.24 12.95
C ARG A 73 0.38 3.21 13.16
N MET A 74 0.44 2.08 12.46
CA MET A 74 -0.64 1.08 12.49
C MET A 74 -0.20 -0.28 13.01
N LYS A 75 1.11 -0.48 13.22
CA LYS A 75 1.68 -1.74 13.73
C LYS A 75 1.34 -2.96 12.88
N VAL A 76 1.01 -2.72 11.61
CA VAL A 76 0.65 -3.75 10.64
C VAL A 76 1.92 -4.52 10.25
N PRO A 77 1.92 -5.85 10.39
CA PRO A 77 3.00 -6.70 9.89
C PRO A 77 3.26 -6.46 8.41
N SER A 78 4.52 -6.50 8.02
CA SER A 78 4.88 -6.33 6.61
C SER A 78 6.05 -7.21 6.20
N LEU A 79 5.98 -7.72 4.97
CA LEU A 79 7.03 -8.46 4.31
C LEU A 79 7.56 -7.64 3.14
N TYR A 80 8.88 -7.57 2.98
CA TYR A 80 9.50 -6.94 1.82
C TYR A 80 10.25 -7.99 1.00
N ILE A 81 9.79 -8.28 -0.21
CA ILE A 81 10.45 -9.18 -1.16
C ILE A 81 11.16 -8.32 -2.21
N GLU A 82 12.41 -8.64 -2.51
CA GLU A 82 13.14 -8.04 -3.63
C GLU A 82 13.30 -9.10 -4.72
N SER A 83 12.93 -8.76 -5.96
CA SER A 83 13.25 -9.56 -7.16
C SER A 83 13.33 -8.65 -8.39
N ASP A 84 13.38 -9.23 -9.58
CA ASP A 84 13.26 -8.50 -10.84
C ASP A 84 12.07 -9.03 -11.68
N LEU A 85 11.69 -8.29 -12.74
CA LEU A 85 10.62 -8.67 -13.66
C LEU A 85 11.10 -9.65 -14.74
N ILE A 86 12.36 -9.54 -15.15
CA ILE A 86 12.90 -10.32 -16.28
C ILE A 86 14.25 -10.96 -15.96
N ASP A 87 14.96 -10.49 -14.93
CA ASP A 87 16.26 -11.04 -14.57
C ASP A 87 16.11 -12.18 -13.53
N PRO A 88 16.22 -13.46 -13.94
CA PRO A 88 16.03 -14.60 -13.06
C PRO A 88 17.12 -14.72 -12.00
N ARG A 89 18.25 -14.00 -12.13
CA ARG A 89 19.32 -14.01 -11.13
C ARG A 89 18.88 -13.41 -9.80
N TYR A 90 17.79 -12.64 -9.80
CA TYR A 90 17.18 -12.08 -8.60
C TYR A 90 15.99 -12.92 -8.09
N TRP A 91 15.83 -14.15 -8.57
CA TRP A 91 14.78 -15.07 -8.13
C TRP A 91 15.36 -16.35 -7.53
N SER A 92 14.74 -16.81 -6.45
CA SER A 92 14.98 -18.12 -5.85
C SER A 92 13.69 -18.61 -5.20
N ASP A 93 13.09 -19.66 -5.75
CA ASP A 93 11.82 -20.22 -5.25
C ASP A 93 11.91 -20.57 -3.76
N ALA A 94 12.98 -21.25 -3.37
CA ALA A 94 13.20 -21.65 -1.98
C ALA A 94 13.30 -20.43 -1.05
N GLN A 95 14.06 -19.40 -1.44
CA GLN A 95 14.22 -18.20 -0.61
C GLN A 95 12.90 -17.45 -0.47
N ILE A 96 12.19 -17.22 -1.58
CA ILE A 96 10.93 -16.48 -1.55
C ILE A 96 9.87 -17.26 -0.76
N LYS A 97 9.72 -18.55 -1.03
CA LYS A 97 8.77 -19.41 -0.33
C LYS A 97 9.01 -19.41 1.18
N ASN A 98 10.25 -19.61 1.63
CA ASN A 98 10.57 -19.64 3.06
C ASN A 98 10.24 -18.31 3.76
N ARG A 99 10.46 -17.17 3.09
CA ARG A 99 10.14 -15.84 3.66
C ARG A 99 8.64 -15.60 3.72
N VAL A 100 7.90 -16.08 2.72
CA VAL A 100 6.44 -15.99 2.68
C VAL A 100 5.81 -16.90 3.75
N ASP A 101 6.27 -18.14 3.87
CA ASP A 101 5.80 -19.10 4.89
C ASP A 101 6.02 -18.53 6.31
N ALA A 102 7.23 -18.04 6.61
CA ALA A 102 7.53 -17.42 7.90
C ALA A 102 6.67 -16.17 8.17
N PHE A 103 6.33 -15.40 7.12
CA PHE A 103 5.44 -14.26 7.27
C PHE A 103 4.01 -14.70 7.64
N PHE A 104 3.46 -15.70 6.95
CA PHE A 104 2.14 -16.24 7.27
C PHE A 104 2.09 -16.87 8.66
N GLU A 105 3.12 -17.60 9.07
CA GLU A 105 3.24 -18.10 10.45
C GLU A 105 3.19 -16.96 11.47
N SER A 106 3.89 -15.85 11.20
CA SER A 106 3.87 -14.68 12.08
C SER A 106 2.49 -13.98 12.15
N LEU A 107 1.72 -14.01 11.06
CA LEU A 107 0.35 -13.49 11.04
C LEU A 107 -0.58 -14.38 11.87
N ASN A 108 -0.49 -15.70 11.69
CA ASN A 108 -1.29 -16.67 12.43
C ASN A 108 -1.06 -16.59 13.94
N GLN A 109 0.19 -16.39 14.38
CA GLN A 109 0.52 -16.22 15.81
C GLN A 109 -0.08 -14.95 16.44
N ARG A 110 -0.35 -13.92 15.63
CA ARG A 110 -0.93 -12.65 16.10
C ARG A 110 -2.45 -12.70 16.25
N GLY A 111 -3.12 -13.71 15.68
CA GLY A 111 -4.54 -13.99 15.94
C GLY A 111 -5.54 -13.25 15.05
N GLY A 112 -5.24 -13.07 13.76
CA GLY A 112 -6.15 -12.38 12.81
C GLY A 112 -6.08 -10.84 12.93
N PRO A 113 -7.05 -10.11 12.36
CA PRO A 113 -6.86 -8.71 11.96
C PRO A 113 -6.47 -7.85 13.14
N VAL A 114 -5.66 -6.81 12.85
CA VAL A 114 -5.18 -5.85 13.85
C VAL A 114 -6.40 -5.22 14.53
N LEU A 115 -6.77 -5.78 15.68
CA LEU A 115 -7.82 -5.26 16.55
C LEU A 115 -7.54 -3.78 16.77
N HIS A 116 -8.41 -2.93 16.22
CA HIS A 116 -8.44 -1.53 16.55
C HIS A 116 -8.63 -1.43 18.07
N SER A 117 -7.53 -1.21 18.81
CA SER A 117 -7.61 -0.86 20.23
C SER A 117 -8.18 0.54 20.34
N GLY A 118 -9.50 0.62 20.28
CA GLY A 118 -10.25 1.86 20.22
C GLY A 118 -11.73 1.54 20.38
N LYS A 119 -12.11 1.04 21.56
CA LYS A 119 -13.48 1.21 22.03
C LYS A 119 -13.77 2.71 21.99
N VAL A 120 -14.47 3.19 20.97
CA VAL A 120 -15.27 4.40 21.12
C VAL A 120 -16.39 3.98 22.06
N THR A 121 -16.20 4.25 23.35
CA THR A 121 -17.30 4.24 24.31
C THR A 121 -18.30 5.28 23.83
N ALA A 122 -19.34 4.84 23.14
CA ALA A 122 -20.55 5.61 22.97
C ALA A 122 -21.09 5.83 24.39
N THR A 123 -20.84 7.03 24.91
CA THR A 123 -21.47 7.53 26.12
C THR A 123 -22.97 7.43 25.92
N ALA A 124 -23.62 6.59 26.72
CA ALA A 124 -25.06 6.56 26.83
C ALA A 124 -25.53 7.93 27.34
N ILE A 125 -25.93 8.80 26.41
CA ILE A 125 -26.84 9.90 26.70
C ILE A 125 -28.23 9.30 26.79
N GLY A 126 -28.61 8.92 28.01
CA GLY A 126 -30.01 8.77 28.35
C GLY A 126 -30.68 10.15 28.31
N SER A 127 -31.80 10.25 27.60
CA SER A 127 -32.82 11.25 27.92
C SER A 127 -34.05 10.50 28.45
N GLN A 128 -34.18 10.51 29.76
CA GLN A 128 -35.50 10.48 30.38
C GLN A 128 -36.01 11.93 30.46
N ALA A 129 -37.34 12.04 30.35
CA ALA A 129 -38.21 13.23 30.37
C ALA A 129 -38.45 13.90 29.02
#